data_AF-A0A315BFR3-F1
#
_entry.id   AF-A0A315BFR3-F1
#
_cell.length_a   1.000
_cell.length_b   1.000
_cell.length_c   1.000
_cell.angle_alpha   90.00
_cell.angle_beta   90.00
_cell.angle_gamma   90.00
#
_symmetry.space_group_name_H-M   'P 1'
#
loop_
_entity.id
_entity.type
_entity.pdbx_description
1 polymer ?
#
loop_
_entity_poly.entity_id
_entity_poly.type
_entity_poly.pdbx_seq_one_letter_code
_entity_poly.pdbx_strand_id
1 'polypeptide(L)'
;MDNRLLPAILITLLLVLQGQIWLGKGSVPTVIELENKIQVQNELNAKAKRINGQLSSEVNDLKEGLNTVEERARHELGMVKANEIFVQIEK
;
A
#
# COMPACT_ATOMS: atom_id res chain seq x y z
N MET A 1 -67.39 4.83 -6.61
CA MET A 1 -66.30 3.85 -6.55
C MET A 1 -65.05 4.60 -6.14
N ASP A 2 -64.54 4.30 -4.95
CA ASP A 2 -63.76 5.23 -4.13
C ASP A 2 -62.38 5.57 -4.72
N ASN A 3 -62.12 6.87 -4.90
CA ASN A 3 -60.85 7.44 -5.37
C ASN A 3 -59.69 7.27 -4.36
N ARG A 4 -59.83 6.40 -3.36
CA ARG A 4 -58.88 6.12 -2.28
C ARG A 4 -57.87 5.04 -2.64
N LEU A 5 -58.10 4.29 -3.72
CA LEU A 5 -57.17 3.27 -4.22
C LEU A 5 -55.92 3.90 -4.85
N LEU A 6 -56.08 5.00 -5.58
CA LEU A 6 -54.98 5.71 -6.23
C LEU A 6 -53.91 6.21 -5.22
N PRO A 7 -54.26 6.91 -4.12
CA PRO A 7 -53.26 7.31 -3.12
C PRO A 7 -52.64 6.11 -2.40
N ALA A 8 -53.37 5.03 -2.16
CA ALA A 8 -52.82 3.83 -1.53
C ALA A 8 -51.74 3.16 -2.40
N ILE A 9 -51.97 3.08 -3.72
CA ILE A 9 -50.99 2.56 -4.69
C ILE A 9 -49.76 3.46 -4.74
N LEU A 10 -49.95 4.78 -4.77
CA LEU A 10 -48.84 5.74 -4.78
C LEU A 10 -47.98 5.66 -3.51
N ILE A 11 -48.60 5.51 -2.33
CA ILE A 11 -47.88 5.32 -1.07
C ILE A 11 -47.11 4.00 -1.07
N THR A 12 -47.72 2.94 -1.59
CA THR A 12 -47.06 1.63 -1.69
C THR A 12 -45.83 1.70 -2.61
N LEU A 13 -45.98 2.34 -3.78
CA LEU A 13 -44.87 2.57 -4.70
C LEU A 13 -43.76 3.42 -4.06
N LEU A 14 -44.13 4.47 -3.33
CA LEU A 14 -43.20 5.33 -2.62
C LEU A 14 -42.39 4.54 -1.57
N LEU A 15 -43.05 3.69 -0.78
CA LEU A 15 -42.39 2.86 0.24
C LEU A 15 -41.44 1.84 -0.39
N VAL A 16 -41.81 1.24 -1.52
CA VAL A 16 -40.94 0.33 -2.26
C VAL A 16 -39.68 1.05 -2.75
N LEU A 17 -39.83 2.25 -3.32
CA LEU A 17 -38.69 3.05 -3.79
C LEU A 17 -37.79 3.49 -2.63
N GLN A 18 -38.39 3.96 -1.52
CA GLN A 18 -37.64 4.35 -0.32
C GLN A 18 -36.86 3.16 0.28
N GLY A 19 -37.50 1.98 0.36
CA GLY A 19 -36.83 0.75 0.80
C GLY A 19 -35.68 0.35 -0.14
N GLN A 20 -35.87 0.48 -1.45
CA GLN A 20 -34.83 0.14 -2.42
C GLN A 20 -33.62 1.07 -2.33
N ILE A 21 -33.81 2.34 -1.95
CA ILE A 21 -32.71 3.29 -1.71
C ILE A 21 -31.95 2.90 -0.44
N TRP A 22 -32.65 2.50 0.62
CA TRP A 22 -32.03 2.10 1.89
C TRP A 22 -31.25 0.78 1.78
N LEU A 23 -31.72 -0.18 0.97
CA LEU A 23 -31.06 -1.47 0.71
C LEU A 23 -30.23 -1.51 -0.58
N GLY A 24 -30.10 -0.38 -1.27
CA GLY A 24 -29.45 -0.28 -2.58
C GLY A 24 -27.93 -0.42 -2.53
N LYS A 25 -27.30 -0.23 -3.69
CA LYS A 25 -25.85 -0.43 -3.96
C LYS A 25 -24.89 0.52 -3.20
N GLY A 26 -25.39 1.26 -2.22
CA GLY A 26 -24.64 2.10 -1.29
C GLY A 26 -25.24 2.08 0.12
N SER A 27 -25.94 0.99 0.47
CA SER A 27 -26.59 0.85 1.77
C SER A 27 -25.57 0.92 2.91
N VAL A 28 -25.98 1.47 4.05
CA VAL A 28 -25.20 1.59 5.29
C VAL A 28 -24.43 0.29 5.64
N PRO A 29 -25.02 -0.93 5.57
CA PRO A 29 -24.27 -2.14 5.87
C PRO A 29 -23.11 -2.41 4.89
N THR A 30 -23.26 -2.06 3.61
CA THR A 30 -22.19 -2.23 2.61
C THR A 30 -21.01 -1.29 2.89
N VAL A 31 -21.29 -0.06 3.33
CA VAL A 31 -20.24 0.91 3.69
C VAL A 31 -19.47 0.43 4.92
N ILE A 32 -20.17 -0.06 5.95
CA ILE A 32 -19.54 -0.60 7.17
C ILE A 32 -18.65 -1.81 6.85
N GLU A 33 -19.11 -2.73 6.00
CA GLU A 33 -18.29 -3.89 5.60
C GLU A 33 -17.04 -3.46 4.81
N LEU A 34 -17.18 -2.49 3.91
CA LEU A 34 -16.08 -1.97 3.12
C LEU A 34 -15.07 -1.20 3.97
N GLU A 35 -15.54 -0.43 4.95
CA GLU A 35 -14.70 0.31 5.89
C GLU A 35 -13.89 -0.64 6.77
N ASN A 36 -14.50 -1.72 7.27
CA ASN A 36 -13.80 -2.78 7.99
C ASN A 36 -12.72 -3.45 7.12
N LYS A 37 -13.01 -3.72 5.85
CA LYS A 37 -12.02 -4.27 4.90
C LYS A 37 -10.84 -3.31 4.67
N ILE A 38 -11.12 -2.01 4.55
CA ILE A 38 -10.08 -0.98 4.40
C ILE A 38 -9.21 -0.92 5.64
N GLN A 39 -9.80 -0.97 6.84
CA GLN A 39 -9.05 -0.94 8.09
C GLN A 39 -8.08 -2.12 8.21
N VAL A 40 -8.56 -3.35 7.96
CA VAL A 40 -7.72 -4.56 7.98
C VAL A 40 -6.59 -4.46 6.96
N GLN A 41 -6.89 -4.02 5.74
CA GLN A 41 -5.87 -3.88 4.68
C GLN A 41 -4.81 -2.83 5.04
N ASN A 42 -5.21 -1.72 5.67
CA ASN A 42 -4.30 -0.68 6.11
C ASN A 42 -3.35 -1.18 7.20
N GLU A 43 -3.83 -1.98 8.15
CA GLU A 43 -2.98 -2.59 9.18
C GLU A 43 -1.94 -3.54 8.58
N LEU A 44 -2.34 -4.39 7.63
CA LEU A 44 -1.43 -5.28 6.90
C LEU A 44 -0.38 -4.49 6.11
N ASN A 45 -0.81 -3.45 5.39
CA ASN A 45 0.08 -2.58 4.63
C ASN A 45 1.07 -1.85 5.56
N ALA A 46 0.62 -1.36 6.72
CA ALA A 46 1.47 -0.71 7.71
C ALA A 46 2.51 -1.67 8.29
N LYS A 47 2.17 -2.95 8.49
CA LYS A 47 3.13 -3.98 8.89
C LYS A 47 4.15 -4.25 7.79
N ALA A 48 3.71 -4.43 6.55
CA ALA A 48 4.60 -4.66 5.40
C ALA A 48 5.56 -3.48 5.17
N LYS A 49 5.08 -2.24 5.29
CA LYS A 49 5.89 -1.03 5.14
C LYS A 49 7.00 -0.94 6.20
N ARG A 50 6.72 -1.34 7.44
CA ARG A 50 7.73 -1.39 8.52
C ARG A 50 8.84 -2.40 8.21
N ILE A 51 8.47 -3.60 7.79
CA ILE A 51 9.42 -4.67 7.44
C ILE A 51 10.28 -4.25 6.24
N ASN A 52 9.66 -3.73 5.19
CA ASN A 52 10.38 -3.24 4.02
C ASN A 52 11.34 -2.10 4.37
N GLY A 53 10.94 -1.20 5.27
CA GLY A 53 11.83 -0.14 5.77
C GLY A 53 13.06 -0.71 6.47
N GLN A 54 12.87 -1.67 7.38
CA GLN A 54 13.98 -2.33 8.08
C GLN A 54 14.91 -3.06 7.11
N LEU A 55 14.35 -3.84 6.19
CA LEU A 55 15.12 -4.60 5.21
C LEU A 55 15.89 -3.67 4.25
N SER A 56 15.28 -2.55 3.86
CA SER A 56 15.96 -1.56 3.03
C SER A 56 17.14 -0.91 3.76
N SER A 57 16.99 -0.62 5.06
CA SER A 57 18.10 -0.11 5.87
C SER A 57 19.21 -1.15 5.99
N GLU A 58 18.88 -2.41 6.27
CA GLU A 58 19.86 -3.50 6.36
C GLU A 58 20.61 -3.70 5.04
N VAL A 59 19.92 -3.64 3.90
CA VAL A 59 20.56 -3.71 2.58
C VAL A 59 21.48 -2.53 2.33
N ASN A 60 21.12 -1.32 2.79
CA ASN A 60 21.98 -0.14 2.66
C ASN A 60 23.22 -0.27 3.55
N ASP A 61 23.06 -0.70 4.80
CA ASP A 61 24.18 -0.91 5.73
C ASP A 61 25.15 -1.98 5.20
N LEU A 62 24.63 -3.08 4.62
CA LEU A 62 25.45 -4.12 3.99
C LEU A 62 26.23 -3.57 2.78
N LYS A 63 25.60 -2.74 1.94
CA LYS A 63 26.28 -2.11 0.80
C LYS A 63 27.37 -1.14 1.25
N GLU A 64 27.10 -0.33 2.27
CA GLU A 64 28.06 0.63 2.81
C GLU A 64 29.25 -0.09 3.48
N GLY A 65 28.98 -1.17 4.21
CA GLY A 65 30.01 -2.04 4.77
C GLY A 65 30.89 -2.69 3.69
N LEU A 66 30.29 -3.20 2.60
CA LEU A 66 31.05 -3.77 1.48
C LEU A 66 31.92 -2.74 0.76
N ASN A 67 31.40 -1.53 0.53
CA ASN A 67 32.16 -0.44 -0.06
C ASN A 67 33.37 -0.06 0.80
N THR A 68 33.18 -0.04 2.13
CA THR A 68 34.27 0.25 3.09
C THR A 68 35.36 -0.82 3.04
N VAL A 69 34.98 -2.09 2.88
CA VAL A 69 35.95 -3.20 2.71
C VAL A 69 36.67 -3.11 1.37
N GLU A 70 35.97 -2.75 0.29
CA GLU A 70 36.57 -2.58 -1.04
C GLU A 70 37.57 -1.40 -1.07
N GLU A 71 37.22 -0.25 -0.48
CA GLU A 71 38.11 0.90 -0.30
C GLU A 71 39.39 0.50 0.45
N ARG A 72 39.26 -0.27 1.53
CA ARG A 72 40.41 -0.75 2.31
C ARG A 72 41.28 -1.74 1.54
N ALA A 73 40.68 -2.68 0.81
CA ALA A 73 41.43 -3.63 -0.03
C ALA A 73 42.17 -2.92 -1.18
N ARG A 74 41.58 -1.88 -1.76
CA ARG A 74 42.21 -1.04 -2.79
C ARG A 74 43.37 -0.22 -2.21
N HIS A 75 43.19 0.41 -1.05
CA HIS A 75 44.20 1.28 -0.43
C HIS A 75 45.34 0.54 0.27
N GLU A 76 45.05 -0.52 1.04
CA GLU A 76 46.05 -1.22 1.85
C GLU A 76 46.73 -2.38 1.11
N LEU A 77 45.99 -3.09 0.25
CA LEU A 77 46.48 -4.29 -0.43
C LEU A 77 46.77 -4.07 -1.93
N GLY A 78 46.45 -2.89 -2.46
CA GLY A 78 46.59 -2.59 -3.89
C GLY A 78 45.75 -3.52 -4.78
N MET A 79 44.69 -4.13 -4.23
CA MET A 79 43.83 -5.04 -4.98
C MET A 79 43.02 -4.27 -6.01
N VAL A 80 43.03 -4.76 -7.26
CA VAL A 80 42.27 -4.20 -8.38
C VAL A 80 41.32 -5.27 -8.91
N LYS A 81 40.12 -4.88 -9.35
CA LYS A 81 39.14 -5.83 -9.87
C LYS A 81 39.61 -6.41 -11.21
N ALA A 82 39.16 -7.61 -11.56
CA ALA A 82 39.48 -8.19 -12.87
C ALA A 82 39.00 -7.24 -13.98
N ASN A 83 39.91 -6.87 -14.89
CA ASN A 83 39.74 -5.87 -15.96
C ASN A 83 39.77 -4.38 -15.55
N GLU A 84 40.29 -4.01 -14.38
CA GLU A 84 40.58 -2.61 -14.02
C GLU A 84 42.10 -2.30 -14.13
N ILE A 85 42.43 -1.07 -14.57
CA ILE A 85 43.82 -0.57 -14.62
C ILE A 85 43.96 0.53 -13.58
N PHE A 86 44.83 0.32 -12.58
CA PHE A 86 45.14 1.33 -11.57
C PHE A 86 46.14 2.36 -12.12
N VAL A 87 45.78 3.64 -12.10
CA VAL A 87 46.62 4.75 -12.59
C VAL A 87 46.86 5.72 -11.44
N GLN A 88 48.12 5.84 -11.00
CA GLN A 88 48.54 6.81 -9.99
C GLN A 88 49.17 8.01 -10.70
N ILE A 89 48.51 9.18 -10.61
CA ILE A 89 49.01 10.42 -11.20
C ILE A 89 49.88 11.10 -10.14
N GLU A 90 51.21 10.98 -10.28
CA GLU A 90 52.13 11.82 -9.53
C GLU A 90 52.28 13.18 -10.22
N LYS A 91 52.31 14.25 -9.41
CA LYS A 91 52.39 15.63 -9.88
C LYS A 91 53.80 16.16 -9.76
#